data_AF-A0A2V3XYC7-F1
#
_entry.id   AF-A0A2V3XYC7-F1
#
_cell.length_a   1.000
_cell.length_b   1.000
_cell.length_c   1.000
_cell.angle_alpha   90.00
_cell.angle_beta   90.00
_cell.angle_gamma   90.00
#
_symmetry.space_group_name_H-M   'P 1'
#
loop_
_entity.id
_entity.type
_entity.pdbx_description
1 polymer ?
#
loop_
_entity_poly.entity_id
_entity_poly.type
_entity_poly.pdbx_seq_one_letter_code
_entity_poly.pdbx_strand_id
1 'polypeptide(L)'
;MKSITITAKVKLYPTSEQMIILNKTLSVIRDVLNFVSAFVFGQEGIRYLELEHALYYPVRQQFGLRSQMTQSVFKTVLAKYKSMKSNGHPFSKASFQTFEYDLVWNRDYSISDQSVSLNTLSGRLHIPFEPKGMEH
;
A
#
# COMPACT_ATOMS: atom_id res chain seq x y z
N MET A 1 16.33 -18.01 19.74
CA MET A 1 15.53 -18.94 18.92
C MET A 1 15.34 -18.33 17.54
N LYS A 2 15.59 -19.07 16.45
CA LYS A 2 15.22 -18.59 15.10
C LYS A 2 13.69 -18.56 15.01
N SER A 3 13.11 -17.43 14.61
CA SER A 3 11.67 -17.32 14.38
C SER A 3 11.27 -18.15 13.16
N ILE A 4 10.33 -19.06 13.34
CA ILE A 4 9.69 -19.74 12.20
C ILE A 4 8.76 -18.71 11.54
N THR A 5 8.95 -18.45 10.24
CA THR A 5 8.02 -17.65 9.44
C THR A 5 7.13 -18.58 8.64
N ILE A 6 5.82 -18.46 8.83
CA ILE A 6 4.82 -19.23 8.08
C ILE A 6 4.16 -18.26 7.10
N THR A 7 4.11 -18.63 5.82
CA THR A 7 3.42 -17.86 4.78
C THR A 7 2.20 -18.63 4.31
N ALA A 8 1.04 -17.98 4.28
CA ALA A 8 -0.19 -18.53 3.72
C ALA A 8 -0.68 -17.61 2.59
N LYS A 9 -1.19 -18.22 1.51
CA LYS A 9 -1.86 -17.51 0.43
C LYS A 9 -3.33 -17.90 0.47
N VAL A 10 -4.21 -16.91 0.53
CA VAL A 10 -5.67 -17.10 0.65
C VAL A 10 -6.39 -16.44 -0.51
N LYS A 11 -7.49 -17.05 -0.97
CA LYS A 11 -8.39 -16.46 -1.98
C LYS A 11 -9.49 -15.69 -1.26
N LEU A 12 -9.72 -14.44 -1.67
CA LEU A 12 -10.81 -13.60 -1.15
C LEU A 12 -12.05 -13.74 -2.04
N TYR A 13 -13.24 -13.61 -1.44
CA TYR A 13 -14.54 -13.66 -2.11
C TYR A 13 -15.33 -12.35 -1.92
N PRO A 14 -14.89 -11.24 -2.51
CA PRO A 14 -15.62 -9.97 -2.44
C PRO A 14 -16.92 -10.00 -3.25
N THR A 15 -17.92 -9.24 -2.80
CA THR A 15 -19.11 -8.94 -3.61
C THR A 15 -18.77 -8.02 -4.78
N SER A 16 -19.66 -7.88 -5.76
CA SER A 16 -19.48 -6.96 -6.89
C SER A 16 -19.28 -5.51 -6.44
N GLU A 17 -20.01 -5.07 -5.41
CA GLU A 17 -19.85 -3.73 -4.82
C GLU A 17 -18.49 -3.56 -4.13
N GLN A 18 -18.07 -4.56 -3.36
CA GLN A 18 -16.75 -4.56 -2.72
C GLN A 18 -15.63 -4.54 -3.76
N MET A 19 -15.78 -5.26 -4.88
CA MET A 19 -14.82 -5.23 -5.98
C MET A 19 -14.67 -3.84 -6.60
N ILE A 20 -15.77 -3.09 -6.75
CA ILE A 20 -15.71 -1.71 -7.25
C ILE A 20 -14.89 -0.84 -6.29
N ILE A 21 -15.14 -0.94 -4.98
CA ILE A 21 -14.42 -0.17 -3.95
C ILE A 21 -12.93 -0.55 -3.91
N LEU A 22 -12.61 -1.85 -3.99
CA LEU A 22 -11.23 -2.34 -4.03
C LEU A 22 -10.51 -1.79 -5.25
N ASN A 23 -11.05 -1.98 -6.46
CA ASN A 23 -10.44 -1.49 -7.70
C ASN A 23 -10.21 0.02 -7.67
N LYS A 24 -11.19 0.79 -7.18
CA LYS A 24 -11.05 2.23 -7.00
C LYS A 24 -9.94 2.58 -6.01
N THR A 25 -9.88 1.89 -4.88
CA THR A 25 -8.84 2.07 -3.86
C THR A 25 -7.45 1.80 -4.43
N LEU A 26 -7.27 0.68 -5.14
CA LEU A 26 -5.99 0.30 -5.75
C LEU A 26 -5.55 1.30 -6.83
N SER A 27 -6.49 1.77 -7.66
CA SER A 27 -6.21 2.80 -8.67
C SER A 27 -5.72 4.09 -8.01
N VAL A 28 -6.43 4.60 -7.01
CA VAL A 28 -6.05 5.84 -6.31
C VAL A 28 -4.70 5.69 -5.64
N ILE A 29 -4.40 4.55 -5.03
CA ILE A 29 -3.11 4.28 -4.41
C ILE A 29 -1.98 4.33 -5.44
N ARG A 30 -2.16 3.71 -6.61
CA ARG A 30 -1.19 3.81 -7.71
C ARG A 30 -0.99 5.26 -8.15
N ASP A 31 -2.05 6.03 -8.27
CA ASP A 31 -1.97 7.43 -8.68
C ASP A 31 -1.21 8.26 -7.63
N VAL A 32 -1.43 8.00 -6.34
CA VAL A 32 -0.69 8.66 -5.25
C VAL A 32 0.77 8.22 -5.20
N LEU A 33 1.08 6.93 -5.39
CA LEU A 33 2.47 6.45 -5.48
C LEU A 33 3.25 7.23 -6.54
N ASN A 34 2.66 7.43 -7.72
CA ASN A 34 3.30 8.20 -8.79
C ASN A 34 3.36 9.70 -8.50
N PHE A 35 2.35 10.29 -7.85
CA PHE A 35 2.37 11.68 -7.40
C PHE A 35 3.51 11.94 -6.40
N VAL A 36 3.60 11.11 -5.36
CA VAL A 36 4.65 11.19 -4.34
C VAL A 36 6.03 10.92 -4.94
N SER A 37 6.14 9.96 -5.87
CA SER A 37 7.39 9.69 -6.58
C SER A 37 7.89 10.89 -7.38
N ALA A 38 6.99 11.64 -8.03
CA ALA A 38 7.36 12.85 -8.76
C ALA A 38 7.92 13.94 -7.83
N PHE A 39 7.37 14.07 -6.62
CA PHE A 39 7.87 15.00 -5.61
C PHE A 39 9.26 14.58 -5.08
N VAL A 40 9.43 13.30 -4.74
CA VAL A 40 10.71 12.74 -4.24
C VAL A 40 11.81 12.83 -5.31
N PHE A 41 11.48 12.65 -6.58
CA PHE A 41 12.44 12.78 -7.68
C PHE A 41 13.06 14.19 -7.74
N GLY A 42 12.33 15.24 -7.38
CA GLY A 42 12.87 16.60 -7.32
C GLY A 42 13.72 16.89 -6.08
N GLN A 43 13.79 15.96 -5.13
CA GLN A 43 14.42 16.14 -3.82
C GLN A 43 15.18 14.87 -3.40
N GLU A 44 16.23 14.53 -4.17
CA GLU A 44 17.07 13.38 -3.85
C GLU A 44 17.56 13.44 -2.39
N GLY A 45 17.36 12.34 -1.64
CA GLY A 45 17.75 12.27 -0.23
C GLY A 45 16.75 12.83 0.76
N ILE A 46 15.55 13.25 0.33
CA ILE A 46 14.48 13.69 1.23
C ILE A 46 14.21 12.65 2.33
N ARG A 47 14.08 13.14 3.56
CA ARG A 47 13.78 12.30 4.73
C ARG A 47 12.29 12.08 4.86
N TYR A 48 11.92 10.99 5.54
CA TYR A 48 10.51 10.67 5.80
C TYR A 48 9.72 11.82 6.42
N LEU A 49 10.29 12.48 7.44
CA LEU A 49 9.62 13.57 8.15
C LEU A 49 9.37 14.79 7.24
N GLU A 50 10.31 15.08 6.33
CA GLU A 50 10.18 16.17 5.36
C GLU A 50 9.10 15.85 4.33
N LEU A 51 9.09 14.62 3.83
CA LEU A 51 8.04 14.12 2.94
C LEU A 51 6.66 14.17 3.60
N GLU A 52 6.56 13.72 4.85
CA GLU A 52 5.32 13.71 5.62
C GLU A 52 4.80 15.13 5.83
N HIS A 53 5.64 16.05 6.31
CA HIS A 53 5.26 17.45 6.50
C HIS A 53 4.78 18.11 5.20
N ALA A 54 5.47 17.83 4.09
CA ALA A 54 5.13 18.43 2.80
C ALA A 54 3.85 17.86 2.19
N LEU A 55 3.64 16.54 2.27
CA LEU A 55 2.62 15.86 1.45
C LEU A 55 1.47 15.23 2.22
N TYR A 56 1.52 15.10 3.55
CA TYR A 56 0.47 14.41 4.29
C TYR A 56 -0.91 15.03 4.06
N TYR A 57 -1.06 16.33 4.28
CA TYR A 57 -2.34 17.02 4.07
C TYR A 57 -2.74 17.10 2.59
N PRO A 58 -1.85 17.50 1.66
CA PRO A 58 -2.17 17.52 0.23
C PRO A 58 -2.68 16.17 -0.28
N VAL A 59 -2.01 15.07 0.07
CA VAL A 59 -2.41 13.74 -0.37
C VAL A 59 -3.80 13.37 0.17
N ARG A 60 -4.05 13.62 1.46
CA ARG A 60 -5.34 13.30 2.07
C ARG A 60 -6.49 14.13 1.50
N GLN A 61 -6.25 15.41 1.24
CA GLN A 61 -7.27 16.32 0.69
C GLN A 61 -7.56 16.03 -0.78
N GLN A 62 -6.53 15.79 -1.59
CA GLN A 62 -6.68 15.60 -3.03
C GLN A 62 -7.18 14.20 -3.40
N PHE A 63 -6.70 13.17 -2.71
CA PHE A 63 -6.97 11.77 -3.08
C PHE A 63 -7.92 11.05 -2.11
N GLY A 64 -8.25 11.67 -0.97
CA GLY A 64 -9.13 11.06 0.03
C GLY A 64 -8.50 9.87 0.76
N LEU A 65 -7.17 9.70 0.68
CA LEU A 65 -6.49 8.59 1.36
C LEU A 65 -6.64 8.70 2.88
N ARG A 66 -6.81 7.55 3.51
CA ARG A 66 -6.80 7.43 4.97
C ARG A 66 -5.38 7.59 5.49
N SER A 67 -5.26 7.96 6.77
CA SER A 67 -3.97 8.24 7.41
C SER A 67 -2.98 7.09 7.22
N GLN A 68 -3.37 5.87 7.57
CA GLN A 68 -2.50 4.71 7.43
C GLN A 68 -2.05 4.46 5.98
N MET A 69 -2.98 4.48 5.01
CA MET A 69 -2.61 4.28 3.60
C MET A 69 -1.66 5.37 3.09
N THR A 70 -1.83 6.61 3.55
CA THR A 70 -0.93 7.73 3.24
C THR A 70 0.49 7.42 3.73
N GLN A 71 0.62 6.97 4.98
CA GLN A 71 1.92 6.62 5.56
C GLN A 71 2.56 5.43 4.81
N SER A 72 1.77 4.41 4.47
CA SER A 72 2.27 3.25 3.72
C SER A 72 2.77 3.63 2.32
N VAL A 73 2.06 4.50 1.60
CA VAL A 73 2.50 5.02 0.30
C VAL A 73 3.84 5.77 0.42
N PHE A 74 4.01 6.63 1.43
CA PHE A 74 5.27 7.35 1.63
C PHE A 74 6.44 6.40 1.90
N LYS A 75 6.22 5.39 2.74
CA LYS A 75 7.23 4.36 3.01
C LYS A 75 7.62 3.59 1.76
N THR A 76 6.65 3.20 0.94
CA THR A 76 6.93 2.45 -0.29
C THR A 76 7.72 3.27 -1.30
N VAL A 77 7.36 4.54 -1.51
CA VAL A 77 8.13 5.39 -2.43
C VAL A 77 9.58 5.52 -1.96
N LEU A 78 9.81 5.84 -0.68
CA LEU A 78 11.17 5.96 -0.14
C LEU A 78 11.94 4.63 -0.18
N ALA A 79 11.28 3.50 0.09
CA ALA A 79 11.88 2.18 -0.03
C ALA A 79 12.27 1.86 -1.48
N LYS A 80 11.45 2.25 -2.47
CA LYS A 80 11.76 2.08 -3.89
C LYS A 80 13.02 2.84 -4.29
N TYR A 81 13.13 4.11 -3.92
CA TYR A 81 14.32 4.92 -4.19
C TYR A 81 15.57 4.39 -3.47
N LYS A 82 15.42 3.96 -2.21
CA LYS A 82 16.52 3.31 -1.46
C LYS A 82 17.00 2.03 -2.16
N SER A 83 16.07 1.21 -2.64
CA SER A 83 16.38 -0.02 -3.38
C SER A 83 17.06 0.26 -4.71
N MET A 84 16.60 1.26 -5.47
CA MET A 84 17.25 1.69 -6.71
C MET A 84 18.71 2.08 -6.47
N LYS A 85 18.95 2.90 -5.42
CA LYS A 85 20.30 3.30 -5.02
C LYS A 85 21.17 2.11 -4.60
N SER A 86 20.66 1.19 -3.77
CA SER A 86 21.42 0.02 -3.32
C SER A 86 21.78 -0.95 -4.45
N ASN A 87 20.95 -0.99 -5.50
CA ASN A 87 21.17 -1.81 -6.69
C ASN A 87 22.02 -1.10 -7.76
N GLY A 88 22.56 0.09 -7.48
CA GLY A 88 23.41 0.84 -8.41
C GLY A 88 22.67 1.44 -9.60
N HIS A 89 21.35 1.51 -9.57
CA HIS A 89 20.58 2.18 -10.62
C HIS A 89 20.75 3.70 -10.53
N PRO A 90 20.77 4.42 -11.67
CA PRO A 90 20.80 5.87 -11.66
C PRO A 90 19.56 6.43 -10.97
N PHE A 91 19.73 7.55 -10.27
CA PHE A 91 18.62 8.26 -9.68
C PHE A 91 17.70 8.77 -10.79
N SER A 92 16.53 8.14 -10.89
CA SER A 92 15.54 8.37 -11.95
C SER A 92 14.15 8.29 -11.35
N LYS A 93 13.17 8.94 -11.98
CA LYS A 93 11.80 8.96 -11.46
C LYS A 93 11.23 7.55 -11.43
N ALA A 94 10.96 7.03 -10.24
CA ALA A 94 10.28 5.75 -10.09
C ALA A 94 8.83 5.83 -10.61
N SER A 95 8.42 4.85 -11.41
CA SER A 95 7.05 4.74 -11.93
C SER A 95 6.40 3.47 -11.40
N PHE A 96 5.18 3.59 -10.90
CA PHE A 96 4.38 2.50 -10.37
C PHE A 96 3.27 2.17 -11.36
N GLN A 97 3.40 1.04 -12.08
CA GLN A 97 2.40 0.61 -13.07
C GLN A 97 1.19 -0.04 -12.42
N THR A 98 1.42 -0.72 -11.30
CA THR A 98 0.44 -1.39 -10.45
C THR A 98 0.40 -0.74 -9.07
N PHE A 99 -0.58 -1.11 -8.26
CA PHE A 99 -0.48 -0.83 -6.83
C PHE A 99 0.62 -1.72 -6.25
N GLU A 100 1.57 -1.14 -5.54
CA GLU A 100 2.65 -1.87 -4.88
C GLU A 100 2.85 -1.23 -3.52
N TYR A 101 2.34 -1.83 -2.45
CA TYR A 101 2.80 -1.55 -1.09
C TYR A 101 2.37 -2.66 -0.13
N ASP A 102 3.14 -2.82 0.95
CA ASP A 102 2.86 -3.80 2.00
C ASP A 102 1.71 -3.32 2.89
N LEU A 103 0.66 -4.13 2.99
CA LEU A 103 -0.41 -3.89 3.95
C LEU A 103 0.09 -4.19 5.36
N VAL A 104 -0.18 -3.30 6.31
CA VAL A 104 0.24 -3.46 7.70
C VAL A 104 -0.84 -4.17 8.53
N TRP A 105 -0.45 -5.25 9.22
CA TRP A 105 -1.31 -5.98 10.14
C TRP A 105 -1.88 -5.07 11.25
N ASN A 106 -3.15 -5.28 11.60
CA ASN A 106 -3.94 -4.46 12.53
C ASN A 106 -4.10 -2.98 12.16
N ARG A 107 -3.69 -2.58 10.94
CA ARG A 107 -3.88 -1.21 10.46
C ARG A 107 -4.56 -1.16 9.11
N ASP A 108 -3.94 -1.78 8.11
CA ASP A 108 -4.47 -1.89 6.75
C ASP A 108 -5.30 -3.15 6.58
N TYR A 109 -4.92 -4.24 7.27
CA TYR A 109 -5.72 -5.45 7.28
C TYR A 109 -5.72 -6.16 8.64
N SER A 110 -6.74 -6.97 8.86
CA SER A 110 -6.79 -7.97 9.92
C SER A 110 -7.55 -9.20 9.44
N ILE A 111 -7.25 -10.36 10.00
CA ILE A 111 -7.89 -11.63 9.66
C ILE A 111 -8.62 -12.13 10.90
N SER A 112 -9.86 -12.60 10.70
CA SER A 112 -10.70 -13.30 11.66
C SER A 112 -11.09 -14.65 11.08
N ASP A 113 -11.72 -15.52 11.86
CA ASP A 113 -12.06 -16.89 11.44
C ASP A 113 -12.89 -16.96 10.14
N GLN A 114 -13.66 -15.91 9.81
CA GLN A 114 -14.60 -15.92 8.68
C GLN A 114 -14.34 -14.84 7.64
N SER A 115 -13.47 -13.86 7.92
CA SER A 115 -13.24 -12.74 6.99
C SER A 115 -11.90 -12.06 7.17
N VAL A 116 -11.43 -11.47 6.07
CA VAL A 116 -10.37 -10.46 6.05
C VAL A 116 -11.01 -9.08 6.10
N SER A 117 -10.64 -8.27 7.08
CA SER A 117 -10.96 -6.85 7.13
C SER A 117 -9.88 -6.07 6.37
N LEU A 118 -10.25 -5.29 5.37
CA LEU A 118 -9.35 -4.47 4.57
C LEU A 118 -9.72 -2.99 4.67
N ASN A 119 -8.74 -2.13 4.94
CA ASN A 119 -8.89 -0.70 4.88
C ASN A 119 -8.97 -0.21 3.42
N THR A 120 -9.98 0.59 3.11
CA THR A 120 -10.24 1.12 1.76
C THR A 120 -10.58 2.60 1.82
N LEU A 121 -10.78 3.23 0.66
CA LEU A 121 -11.29 4.61 0.61
C LEU A 121 -12.67 4.76 1.27
N SER A 122 -13.52 3.73 1.20
CA SER A 122 -14.91 3.81 1.67
C SER A 122 -15.14 3.25 3.08
N GLY A 123 -14.12 2.73 3.75
CA GLY A 123 -14.38 1.95 4.96
C GLY A 123 -13.40 0.82 5.17
N ARG A 124 -13.60 0.11 6.28
CA ARG A 124 -13.13 -1.27 6.36
C ARG A 124 -14.15 -2.15 5.65
N LEU A 125 -13.70 -2.90 4.65
CA LEU A 125 -14.49 -3.97 4.03
C LEU A 125 -14.20 -5.27 4.77
N HIS A 126 -15.23 -6.08 5.00
CA HIS A 126 -15.10 -7.44 5.50
C HIS A 126 -15.38 -8.40 4.36
N ILE A 127 -14.37 -9.20 4.01
CA ILE A 127 -14.39 -10.04 2.82
C ILE A 127 -14.14 -11.49 3.24
N PRO A 128 -15.05 -12.42 2.95
CA PRO A 128 -14.81 -13.84 3.18
C PRO A 128 -13.58 -14.33 2.42
N PHE A 129 -12.90 -15.34 2.95
CA PHE A 129 -11.77 -15.97 2.28
C PHE A 129 -11.86 -17.49 2.37
N GLU A 130 -11.14 -18.18 1.50
CA GLU A 130 -11.02 -19.64 1.52
C GLU A 130 -10.15 -20.08 2.72
N PRO A 131 -10.70 -20.75 3.75
CA PRO A 131 -9.92 -21.20 4.89
C PRO A 131 -9.14 -22.48 4.61
N LYS A 132 -9.54 -23.27 3.60
CA LYS A 132 -8.80 -24.46 3.17
C LYS A 132 -7.53 -24.01 2.46
N GLY A 133 -6.41 -24.67 2.77
CA GLY A 133 -5.17 -24.46 2.04
C GLY A 133 -5.44 -24.65 0.54
N MET A 134 -4.89 -23.78 -0.31
CA MET A 134 -4.96 -23.99 -1.75
C MET A 134 -4.18 -25.28 -2.05
N GLU A 135 -4.90 -26.38 -2.29
CA GLU A 135 -4.30 -27.64 -2.71
C GLU A 135 -3.53 -27.41 -4.01
N HIS A 136 -2.29 -27.92 -4.05
CA HIS A 136 -1.37 -27.79 -5.17
C HIS A 136 -1.74 -28.71 -6.33
#